data_AF-A0A8S3JHW7-F1
#
_entry.id   AF-A0A8S3JHW7-F1
#
_cell.length_a   1.000
_cell.length_b   1.000
_cell.length_c   1.000
_cell.angle_alpha   90.00
_cell.angle_beta   90.00
_cell.angle_gamma   90.00
#
_symmetry.space_group_name_H-M   'P 1'
#
loop_
_entity.id
_entity.type
_entity.pdbx_description
1 polymer ?
#
loop_
_entity_poly.entity_id
_entity_poly.type
_entity_poly.pdbx_seq_one_letter_code
_entity_poly.pdbx_strand_id
1 'polypeptide(L)' 'AALWAFWSDDNSFEKGALAAVNLGDDTDTTAAIYGQLAGAHYGYRNLPERWLEHLYAKKFMEKLSKWIAYEGECWQK' A
#
# COMPACT_ATOMS: atom_id res chain seq x y z
N ALA A 1 2.57 5.86 14.11
CA ALA A 1 3.34 4.68 13.68
C ALA A 1 3.52 4.63 12.15
N ALA A 2 2.44 4.57 11.36
CA ALA A 2 2.53 4.40 9.89
C ALA A 2 3.38 5.46 9.17
N LEU A 3 3.20 6.75 9.49
CA LEU A 3 3.98 7.83 8.86
C LEU A 3 5.47 7.75 9.19
N TRP A 4 5.82 7.34 10.41
CA TRP A 4 7.23 7.14 10.80
C TRP A 4 7.85 5.98 10.01
N ALA A 5 7.10 4.87 9.84
CA ALA A 5 7.56 3.73 9.05
C ALA A 5 7.78 4.13 7.58
N PHE A 6 6.88 4.94 7.01
CA PHE A 6 7.03 5.52 5.66
C PHE A 6 8.25 6.44 5.56
N TRP A 7 8.46 7.33 6.52
CA TRP A 7 9.61 8.23 6.50
C TRP A 7 10.95 7.51 6.68
N SER A 8 10.94 6.34 7.32
CA SER A 8 12.16 5.58 7.68
C SER A 8 12.39 4.35 6.80
N ASP A 9 11.67 4.22 5.68
CA ASP A 9 11.65 2.99 4.87
C ASP A 9 12.85 2.81 3.93
N ASP A 10 13.79 3.76 3.92
CA ASP A 10 15.00 3.73 3.10
C ASP A 10 14.70 3.49 1.61
N ASN A 11 13.69 4.19 1.09
CA ASN A 11 13.21 4.09 -0.29
C ASN A 11 12.77 2.67 -0.69
N SER A 12 12.27 1.88 0.26
CA SER A 12 11.81 0.51 0.04
C SER A 12 10.46 0.26 0.69
N PHE A 13 9.44 0.02 -0.14
CA PHE A 13 8.12 -0.42 0.33
C PHE A 13 8.21 -1.60 1.32
N GLU A 14 9.08 -2.56 1.01
CA GLU A 14 9.26 -3.75 1.82
C GLU A 14 9.83 -3.43 3.21
N LYS A 15 10.86 -2.60 3.30
CA LYS A 15 11.46 -2.23 4.60
C LYS A 15 10.47 -1.45 5.46
N GLY A 16 9.74 -0.50 4.89
CA GLY A 16 8.75 0.27 5.63
C GLY A 16 7.55 -0.57 6.04
N ALA A 17 7.08 -1.49 5.20
CA ALA A 17 6.01 -2.42 5.55
C ALA A 17 6.42 -3.34 6.71
N LEU A 18 7.65 -3.88 6.66
CA LEU A 18 8.22 -4.68 7.74
C LEU A 18 8.38 -3.86 9.03
N ALA A 19 8.81 -2.61 8.94
CA ALA A 19 8.87 -1.72 10.10
C ALA A 19 7.46 -1.48 10.68
N ALA A 20 6.48 -1.20 9.84
CA ALA A 20 5.10 -0.94 10.24
C ALA A 20 4.46 -2.13 10.99
N VAL A 21 4.64 -3.36 10.51
CA VAL A 21 4.11 -4.56 11.19
C VAL A 21 4.89 -4.93 12.45
N ASN A 22 6.19 -4.64 12.51
CA ASN A 22 7.03 -4.99 13.67
C ASN A 22 6.97 -3.97 14.81
N LEU A 23 6.26 -2.84 14.64
CA LEU A 23 6.03 -1.86 15.71
C LEU A 23 5.13 -2.38 16.84
N GLY A 24 4.38 -3.46 16.59
CA GLY A 24 3.48 -4.06 17.57
C GLY A 24 2.17 -3.28 17.73
N ASP A 25 1.58 -3.39 18.92
CA ASP A 25 0.29 -2.82 19.32
C ASP A 25 -0.82 -3.01 18.28
N ASP A 26 -1.12 -1.99 17.48
CA ASP A 26 -2.12 -1.98 16.42
C ASP A 26 -1.45 -2.14 15.03
N THR A 27 -0.93 -3.35 14.80
CA THR A 27 -0.09 -3.66 13.63
C THR A 27 -0.86 -3.67 12.32
N ASP A 28 -2.07 -4.22 12.30
CA ASP A 28 -2.89 -4.35 11.10
C ASP A 28 -3.38 -2.98 10.62
N THR A 29 -3.85 -2.12 11.52
CA THR A 29 -4.21 -0.74 11.18
C THR A 29 -2.98 0.06 10.72
N THR A 30 -1.86 -0.06 11.44
CA THR A 30 -0.62 0.65 11.09
C THR A 30 -0.09 0.23 9.72
N ALA A 31 -0.06 -1.07 9.43
CA ALA A 31 0.38 -1.61 8.15
C ALA A 31 -0.59 -1.26 7.03
N ALA A 32 -1.90 -1.23 7.28
CA ALA A 32 -2.90 -0.83 6.29
C ALA A 32 -2.72 0.65 5.89
N ILE A 33 -2.54 1.55 6.87
CA ILE A 33 -2.30 2.99 6.60
C ILE A 33 -0.96 3.16 5.87
N TYR A 34 0.10 2.46 6.30
CA TYR A 34 1.39 2.47 5.59
C TYR A 34 1.22 2.02 4.13
N GLY A 35 0.54 0.89 3.90
CA GLY A 35 0.35 0.30 2.59
C GLY A 35 -0.39 1.22 1.61
N GLN A 36 -1.35 2.02 2.09
CA GLN A 36 -2.04 3.02 1.27
C GLN A 36 -1.09 4.15 0.85
N LEU A 37 -0.35 4.74 1.80
CA LEU A 37 0.58 5.85 1.54
C LEU A 37 1.75 5.40 0.65
N ALA A 38 2.43 4.34 1.07
CA ALA A 38 3.57 3.79 0.36
C ALA A 38 3.16 3.20 -0.99
N GLY A 39 1.99 2.55 -1.08
CA GLY A 39 1.46 2.04 -2.35
C GLY A 39 1.19 3.13 -3.38
N ALA A 40 0.67 4.29 -2.94
CA ALA A 40 0.50 5.46 -3.80
C ALA A 40 1.84 6.09 -4.22
N HIS A 41 2.84 6.10 -3.32
CA HIS A 41 4.17 6.66 -3.58
C HIS A 41 5.03 5.79 -4.51
N TYR A 42 5.19 4.50 -4.19
CA TYR A 42 6.00 3.56 -4.95
C TYR A 42 5.28 3.08 -6.22
N GLY A 43 3.95 3.07 -6.23
CA GLY A 43 3.15 2.55 -7.32
C GLY A 43 3.09 1.02 -7.36
N TYR A 44 2.00 0.48 -7.91
CA TYR A 44 1.68 -0.95 -7.87
C TYR A 44 2.77 -1.88 -8.43
N ARG A 45 3.46 -1.45 -9.50
CA ARG A 45 4.50 -2.26 -10.17
C ARG A 45 5.77 -2.43 -9.35
N ASN A 46 6.00 -1.60 -8.33
CA ASN A 46 7.17 -1.65 -7.48
C ASN A 46 6.91 -2.37 -6.15
N LEU A 47 5.71 -2.93 -5.97
CA LEU A 47 5.39 -3.75 -4.80
C LEU A 47 5.99 -5.16 -4.93
N PRO A 48 6.41 -5.82 -3.84
CA PRO A 48 6.96 -7.16 -3.89
C PRO A 48 5.97 -8.17 -4.49
N GLU A 49 6.28 -8.73 -5.66
CA GLU A 49 5.39 -9.65 -6.39
C GLU A 49 5.00 -10.86 -5.53
N ARG A 50 5.96 -11.43 -4.80
CA ARG A 50 5.75 -12.54 -3.86
C ARG A 50 4.71 -12.24 -2.77
N TRP A 51 4.53 -10.98 -2.38
CA TRP A 51 3.49 -10.60 -1.42
C TRP A 51 2.13 -10.46 -2.12
N LEU A 52 2.12 -9.93 -3.34
CA LEU A 52 0.91 -9.81 -4.15
C LEU A 52 0.33 -11.17 -4.55
N GLU A 53 1.15 -12.21 -4.72
CA GLU A 53 0.70 -13.57 -5.03
C GLU A 53 -0.20 -14.17 -3.94
N HIS A 54 0.03 -13.81 -2.68
CA HIS A 54 -0.73 -14.28 -1.53
C HIS A 54 -1.84 -13.32 -1.09
N LEU A 55 -2.03 -12.20 -1.79
CA LEU A 55 -2.99 -11.18 -1.44
C LEU A 55 -4.43 -11.66 -1.66
N TYR A 56 -5.19 -11.77 -0.57
CA TYR A 56 -6.62 -12.09 -0.64
C TYR A 56 -7.37 -11.05 -1.45
N ALA A 57 -8.31 -11.50 -2.30
CA ALA A 57 -9.14 -10.63 -3.16
C ALA A 57 -8.35 -9.69 -4.11
N LYS A 58 -7.09 -10.01 -4.46
CA LYS A 58 -6.26 -9.22 -5.41
C LYS A 58 -7.02 -8.75 -6.65
N LYS A 59 -7.72 -9.66 -7.35
CA LYS A 59 -8.50 -9.34 -8.56
C LYS A 59 -9.61 -8.31 -8.32
N PHE A 60 -10.24 -8.34 -7.15
CA PHE A 60 -11.26 -7.35 -6.79
C PHE A 60 -10.62 -5.98 -6.55
N MET A 61 -9.54 -5.92 -5.76
CA MET A 61 -8.81 -4.67 -5.51
C MET A 61 -8.25 -4.05 -6.80
N GLU A 62 -7.71 -4.86 -7.72
CA GLU A 62 -7.24 -4.37 -9.03
C GLU A 62 -8.36 -3.79 -9.91
N LYS A 63 -9.57 -4.36 -9.84
CA LYS A 63 -10.73 -3.81 -10.55
C LYS A 63 -11.22 -2.52 -9.90
N LEU A 64 -11.31 -2.52 -8.56
CA LEU A 64 -11.75 -1.37 -7.79
C LEU A 64 -10.80 -0.17 -7.98
N SER A 65 -9.48 -0.39 -7.95
CA SER A 65 -8.50 0.68 -8.15
C SER A 65 -8.60 1.31 -9.54
N LYS A 66 -8.77 0.48 -10.59
CA LYS A 66 -9.00 0.96 -11.96
C LYS A 66 -10.30 1.75 -12.09
N TRP A 67 -11.37 1.30 -11.44
CA TRP A 67 -12.65 2.01 -11.45
C TRP A 67 -12.53 3.36 -10.74
N ILE A 68 -11.93 3.42 -9.54
CA ILE A 68 -11.72 4.69 -8.82
C ILE A 68 -10.89 5.68 -9.65
N ALA A 69 -9.83 5.21 -10.31
CA ALA A 69 -9.02 6.06 -11.18
C ALA A 69 -9.82 6.60 -12.37
N TYR A 70 -10.59 5.74 -13.04
CA TYR A 70 -11.47 6.14 -14.15
C TYR A 70 -12.52 7.16 -13.72
N GLU A 71 -13.23 6.91 -12.61
CA GLU A 71 -14.20 7.86 -12.08
C GLU A 71 -13.53 9.20 -11.80
N GLY A 72 -12.38 9.20 -11.11
CA GLY A 72 -11.62 10.43 -10.81
C GLY A 72 -11.31 11.27 -12.06
N GLU A 73 -10.92 10.63 -13.17
CA GLU A 73 -10.71 11.31 -14.45
C GLU A 73 -12.00 11.89 -15.05
N CYS A 74 -13.15 11.25 -14.83
CA CYS A 74 -14.46 11.75 -15.25
C CYS A 74 -14.89 13.01 -14.49
N TRP A 75 -14.54 13.15 -13.20
CA TRP A 75 -14.84 14.35 -12.39
C TRP A 75 -13.95 15.56 -12.72
N GLN A 76 -12.85 15.37 -13.45
CA GLN A 76 -11.96 16.45 -13.88
C GLN A 76 -12.35 17.08 -15.23
N LYS A 77 -13.41 16.59 -15.88
CA LYS A 77 -14.00 17.15 -17.10
C LYS A 77 -15.23 17.98 -16.78
#